data_AF-A0A7S2QGN2-F1
#
_entry.id   AF-A0A7S2QGN2-F1
#
_cell.length_a   1.000
_cell.length_b   1.000
_cell.length_c   1.000
_cell.angle_alpha   90.00
_cell.angle_beta   90.00
_cell.angle_gamma   90.00
#
_symmetry.space_group_name_H-M   'P 1'
#
loop_
_entity.id
_entity.type
_entity.pdbx_description
1 polymer ?
#
loop_
_entity_poly.entity_id
_entity_poly.type
_entity_poly.pdbx_seq_one_letter_code
_entity_poly.pdbx_strand_id
1 'polypeptide(L)'
;AIQETSGKATAELALEEMLTKVEKTWEEMELIINPYKDNKDVFIVGSVEDITVALEDSLVTISTIAGSRFVGPIRDDVEKWQKDLMLFQETLDEWLNVQRNWMYLESIFGAGDIKKQLPTESAKFMEIDGTWRTIMRETQGYPVAKVACTKPGRLEIFKSASETLDQIQKQLEDYLLSKCVAFPRFFFLSNDELLEILSQARRPQAVQPHLRKCFDNLVKLRFSEGANSQDILGMFSAE
;
A
#
# COMPACT_ATOMS: atom_id res chain seq x y z
N ALA A 1 -33.11 46.05 -13.15
CA ALA A 1 -33.85 45.09 -12.28
C ALA A 1 -33.97 43.73 -12.96
N ILE A 2 -34.91 43.52 -13.90
CA ILE A 2 -35.16 42.19 -14.53
C ILE A 2 -33.91 41.59 -15.20
N GLN A 3 -33.16 42.39 -15.96
CA GLN A 3 -31.94 41.92 -16.64
C GLN A 3 -30.81 41.53 -15.67
N GLU A 4 -30.73 42.21 -14.52
CA GLU A 4 -29.75 41.90 -13.46
C GLU A 4 -30.13 40.62 -12.72
N THR A 5 -31.41 40.45 -12.38
CA THR A 5 -31.93 39.22 -11.78
C THR A 5 -31.77 38.02 -12.71
N SER A 6 -32.05 38.20 -14.01
CA SER A 6 -31.84 37.15 -15.01
C SER A 6 -30.37 36.76 -15.13
N GLY A 7 -29.44 37.73 -15.13
CA GLY A 7 -28.02 37.44 -15.21
C GLY A 7 -27.48 36.69 -13.98
N LYS A 8 -27.98 37.03 -12.77
CA LYS A 8 -27.67 36.30 -11.53
C LYS A 8 -28.16 34.86 -11.60
N ALA A 9 -29.43 34.66 -11.97
CA ALA A 9 -30.02 33.33 -12.08
C ALA A 9 -29.30 32.44 -13.10
N THR A 10 -28.91 32.97 -14.26
CA THR A 10 -28.12 32.21 -15.24
C THR A 10 -26.76 31.80 -14.69
N ALA A 11 -26.11 32.68 -13.92
CA ALA A 11 -24.80 32.38 -13.33
C ALA A 11 -24.89 31.36 -12.20
N GLU A 12 -25.92 31.44 -11.35
CA GLU A 12 -26.19 30.46 -10.29
C GLU A 12 -26.46 29.07 -10.88
N LEU A 13 -27.33 28.99 -11.89
CA LEU A 13 -27.63 27.73 -12.58
C LEU A 13 -26.37 27.08 -13.19
N ALA A 14 -25.49 27.87 -13.79
CA ALA A 14 -24.24 27.34 -14.35
C ALA A 14 -23.34 26.69 -13.27
N LEU A 15 -23.32 27.25 -12.05
CA LEU A 15 -22.56 26.66 -10.94
C LEU A 15 -23.22 25.36 -10.44
N GLU A 16 -24.55 25.34 -10.35
CA GLU A 16 -25.32 24.14 -9.98
C GLU A 16 -25.08 22.99 -10.97
N GLU A 17 -25.05 23.29 -12.28
CA GLU A 17 -24.74 22.30 -13.32
C GLU A 17 -23.31 21.76 -13.20
N MET A 18 -22.34 22.61 -12.86
CA MET A 18 -20.96 22.18 -12.60
C MET A 18 -20.87 21.28 -11.37
N LEU A 19 -21.55 21.64 -10.27
CA LEU A 19 -21.60 20.82 -9.07
C LEU A 19 -22.24 19.46 -9.37
N THR A 20 -23.41 19.46 -10.01
CA THR A 20 -24.15 18.24 -10.38
C THR A 20 -23.30 17.27 -11.22
N LYS A 21 -22.44 17.79 -12.10
CA LYS A 21 -21.50 16.93 -12.85
C LYS A 21 -20.50 16.24 -11.94
N VAL A 22 -19.94 16.95 -10.96
CA VAL A 22 -19.06 16.34 -9.94
C VAL A 22 -19.81 15.24 -9.21
N GLU A 23 -21.05 15.51 -8.75
CA GLU A 23 -21.82 14.51 -8.00
C GLU A 23 -22.01 13.22 -8.79
N LYS A 24 -22.44 13.32 -10.05
CA LYS A 24 -22.65 12.17 -10.93
C LYS A 24 -21.38 11.37 -11.20
N THR A 25 -20.25 12.03 -11.41
CA THR A 25 -18.96 11.35 -11.60
C THR A 25 -18.67 10.43 -10.41
N TRP A 26 -18.90 10.91 -9.19
CA TRP A 26 -18.57 10.17 -7.96
C TRP A 26 -19.64 9.17 -7.50
N GLU A 27 -20.85 9.21 -8.04
CA GLU A 27 -21.89 8.19 -7.82
C GLU A 27 -21.52 6.86 -8.48
N GLU A 28 -20.89 6.91 -9.65
CA GLU A 28 -20.57 5.72 -10.48
C GLU A 28 -19.09 5.31 -10.39
N MET A 29 -18.23 6.14 -9.79
CA MET A 29 -16.79 5.86 -9.69
C MET A 29 -16.51 4.72 -8.70
N GLU A 30 -15.96 3.61 -9.18
CA GLU A 30 -15.63 2.43 -8.38
C GLU A 30 -14.12 2.20 -8.28
N LEU A 31 -13.67 1.74 -7.11
CA LEU A 31 -12.33 1.21 -6.92
C LEU A 31 -12.21 -0.14 -7.62
N ILE A 32 -11.13 -0.33 -8.37
CA ILE A 32 -10.77 -1.64 -8.90
C ILE A 32 -10.26 -2.48 -7.74
N ILE A 33 -10.90 -3.62 -7.45
CA ILE A 33 -10.50 -4.52 -6.37
C ILE A 33 -10.10 -5.87 -6.95
N ASN A 34 -8.83 -6.26 -6.74
CA ASN A 34 -8.24 -7.47 -7.31
C ASN A 34 -7.89 -8.49 -6.21
N PRO A 35 -8.03 -9.80 -6.46
CA PRO A 35 -7.45 -10.82 -5.59
C PRO A 35 -5.93 -10.65 -5.46
N TYR A 36 -5.40 -10.88 -4.26
CA TYR A 36 -3.97 -10.84 -3.99
C TYR A 36 -3.35 -12.23 -4.16
N LYS A 37 -2.43 -12.36 -5.13
CA LYS A 37 -1.82 -13.65 -5.52
C LYS A 37 -2.91 -14.68 -5.85
N ASP A 38 -2.69 -15.96 -5.56
CA ASP A 38 -3.68 -17.03 -5.75
C ASP A 38 -4.71 -17.11 -4.60
N ASN A 39 -4.70 -16.16 -3.66
CA ASN A 39 -5.59 -16.18 -2.51
C ASN A 39 -6.90 -15.46 -2.83
N LYS A 40 -7.98 -16.23 -2.99
CA LYS A 40 -9.32 -15.71 -3.32
C LYS A 40 -9.96 -14.89 -2.19
N ASP A 41 -9.46 -14.99 -0.96
CA ASP A 41 -10.04 -14.34 0.22
C ASP A 41 -9.28 -13.07 0.64
N VAL A 42 -8.31 -12.64 -0.16
CA VAL A 42 -7.49 -11.45 0.08
C VAL A 42 -7.56 -10.55 -1.12
N PHE A 43 -7.81 -9.27 -0.90
CA PHE A 43 -7.93 -8.30 -1.98
C PHE A 43 -6.97 -7.13 -1.78
N ILE A 44 -6.65 -6.48 -2.90
CA ILE A 44 -5.89 -5.24 -2.98
C ILE A 44 -6.62 -4.27 -3.93
N VAL A 45 -6.42 -2.98 -3.72
CA VAL A 45 -6.80 -1.94 -4.67
C VAL A 45 -5.90 -2.07 -5.91
N GLY A 46 -6.52 -2.10 -7.07
CA GLY A 46 -5.88 -2.12 -8.39
C GLY A 46 -5.42 -0.74 -8.83
N SER A 47 -5.49 -0.48 -10.13
CA SER A 47 -5.18 0.86 -10.65
C SER A 47 -6.17 1.88 -10.13
N VAL A 48 -5.65 3.06 -9.78
CA VAL A 48 -6.41 4.24 -9.33
C VAL A 48 -6.20 5.44 -10.26
N GLU A 49 -5.57 5.25 -11.42
CA GLU A 49 -5.22 6.35 -12.33
C GLU A 49 -6.44 7.20 -12.71
N ASP A 50 -7.53 6.56 -13.15
CA ASP A 50 -8.78 7.25 -13.52
C ASP A 50 -9.42 7.97 -12.33
N ILE A 51 -9.30 7.39 -11.12
CA ILE A 51 -9.82 7.97 -9.88
C ILE A 51 -9.03 9.23 -9.51
N THR A 52 -7.70 9.18 -9.63
CA THR A 52 -6.83 10.31 -9.35
C THR A 52 -7.09 11.46 -10.33
N VAL A 53 -7.24 11.17 -11.62
CA VAL A 53 -7.61 12.19 -12.61
C VAL A 53 -8.97 12.80 -12.28
N ALA A 54 -9.98 11.98 -12.00
CA ALA A 54 -11.31 12.46 -11.62
C ALA A 54 -11.29 13.31 -10.33
N LEU A 55 -10.43 12.97 -9.37
CA LEU A 55 -10.19 13.74 -8.15
C LEU A 55 -9.59 15.11 -8.42
N GLU A 56 -8.53 15.18 -9.21
CA GLU A 56 -7.90 16.45 -9.56
C GLU A 56 -8.88 17.37 -10.30
N ASP A 57 -9.59 16.84 -11.31
CA ASP A 57 -10.60 17.58 -12.06
C ASP A 57 -11.75 18.07 -11.17
N SER A 58 -12.21 17.23 -10.24
CA SER A 58 -13.27 17.58 -9.29
C SER A 58 -12.81 18.66 -8.31
N LEU A 59 -11.59 18.57 -7.78
CA LEU A 59 -11.02 19.58 -6.87
C LEU A 59 -10.88 20.95 -7.56
N VAL A 60 -10.45 20.98 -8.82
CA VAL A 60 -10.38 22.20 -9.63
C VAL A 60 -11.78 22.78 -9.86
N THR A 61 -12.74 21.92 -10.20
CA THR A 61 -14.15 22.33 -10.43
C THR A 61 -14.77 22.92 -9.17
N ILE A 62 -14.65 22.24 -8.03
CA ILE A 62 -15.14 22.72 -6.74
C ILE A 62 -14.47 24.03 -6.34
N SER A 63 -13.15 24.16 -6.52
CA SER A 63 -12.44 25.42 -6.25
C SER A 63 -12.92 26.58 -7.12
N THR A 64 -13.24 26.30 -8.39
CA THR A 64 -13.79 27.28 -9.33
C THR A 64 -15.19 27.74 -8.89
N ILE A 65 -16.05 26.81 -8.46
CA ILE A 65 -17.37 27.13 -7.94
C ILE A 65 -17.26 27.95 -6.66
N ALA A 66 -16.40 27.53 -5.72
CA ALA A 66 -16.17 28.21 -4.43
C ALA A 66 -15.68 29.67 -4.60
N GLY A 67 -14.86 29.93 -5.62
CA GLY A 67 -14.37 31.27 -5.94
C GLY A 67 -15.40 32.21 -6.59
N SER A 68 -16.57 31.69 -6.99
CA SER A 68 -17.59 32.49 -7.67
C SER A 68 -18.37 33.38 -6.72
N ARG A 69 -18.62 34.64 -7.13
CA ARG A 69 -19.49 35.56 -6.37
C ARG A 69 -20.95 35.09 -6.27
N PHE A 70 -21.36 34.17 -7.15
CA PHE A 70 -22.72 33.63 -7.22
C PHE A 70 -22.88 32.30 -6.47
N VAL A 71 -21.87 31.85 -5.72
CA VAL A 71 -21.91 30.58 -4.97
C VAL A 71 -22.89 30.58 -3.80
N GLY A 72 -23.38 31.75 -3.38
CA GLY A 72 -24.20 31.93 -2.17
C GLY A 72 -25.27 30.87 -1.94
N PRO A 73 -26.11 30.52 -2.93
CA PRO A 73 -27.18 29.53 -2.77
C PRO A 73 -26.70 28.09 -2.50
N ILE A 74 -25.52 27.71 -3.01
CA ILE A 74 -24.99 26.33 -2.94
C ILE A 74 -23.71 26.22 -2.10
N ARG A 75 -23.37 27.27 -1.34
CA ARG A 75 -22.09 27.36 -0.63
C ARG A 75 -21.85 26.18 0.31
N ASP A 76 -22.86 25.80 1.08
CA ASP A 76 -22.74 24.73 2.07
C ASP A 76 -22.44 23.37 1.41
N ASP A 77 -23.06 23.10 0.26
CA ASP A 77 -22.83 21.88 -0.51
C ASP A 77 -21.41 21.86 -1.12
N VAL A 78 -20.96 23.00 -1.65
CA VAL A 78 -19.60 23.14 -2.20
C VAL A 78 -18.54 22.95 -1.12
N GLU A 79 -18.72 23.55 0.06
CA GLU A 79 -17.80 23.38 1.20
C GLU A 79 -17.79 21.93 1.70
N LYS A 80 -18.94 21.25 1.69
CA LYS A 80 -19.03 19.83 2.03
C LYS A 80 -18.28 18.98 1.02
N TRP A 81 -18.50 19.18 -0.28
CA TRP A 81 -17.79 18.47 -1.33
C TRP A 81 -16.28 18.71 -1.27
N GLN A 82 -15.85 19.94 -0.99
CA GLN A 82 -14.44 20.23 -0.80
C GLN A 82 -13.83 19.42 0.35
N LYS A 83 -14.50 19.38 1.51
CA LYS A 83 -14.06 18.57 2.67
C LYS A 83 -14.04 17.08 2.34
N ASP A 84 -15.10 16.56 1.71
CA ASP A 84 -15.21 15.15 1.34
C ASP A 84 -14.10 14.73 0.36
N LEU A 85 -13.79 15.55 -0.65
CA LEU A 85 -12.74 15.27 -1.64
C LEU A 85 -11.33 15.37 -1.04
N MET A 86 -11.08 16.30 -0.11
CA MET A 86 -9.81 16.35 0.61
C MET A 86 -9.63 15.12 1.52
N LEU A 87 -10.68 14.73 2.26
CA LEU A 87 -10.66 13.52 3.06
C LEU A 87 -10.45 12.27 2.19
N PHE A 88 -11.12 12.22 1.05
CA PHE A 88 -10.95 11.16 0.07
C PHE A 88 -9.48 11.05 -0.36
N GLN A 89 -8.85 12.17 -0.73
CA GLN A 89 -7.46 12.23 -1.17
C GLN A 89 -6.52 11.68 -0.10
N GLU A 90 -6.60 12.22 1.12
CA GLU A 90 -5.76 11.75 2.24
C GLU A 90 -5.95 10.26 2.53
N THR A 91 -7.19 9.78 2.44
CA THR A 91 -7.50 8.38 2.72
C THR A 91 -6.97 7.47 1.63
N LEU A 92 -7.11 7.85 0.36
CA LEU A 92 -6.60 7.06 -0.76
C LEU A 92 -5.07 6.97 -0.73
N ASP A 93 -4.39 8.09 -0.47
CA ASP A 93 -2.92 8.12 -0.37
C ASP A 93 -2.41 7.20 0.75
N GLU A 94 -3.01 7.30 1.95
CA GLU A 94 -2.62 6.45 3.08
C GLU A 94 -2.99 4.98 2.85
N TRP A 95 -4.13 4.71 2.22
CA TRP A 95 -4.53 3.34 1.86
C TRP A 95 -3.50 2.70 0.94
N LEU A 96 -3.08 3.39 -0.12
CA LEU A 96 -2.08 2.87 -1.05
C LEU A 96 -0.70 2.71 -0.41
N ASN A 97 -0.34 3.58 0.54
CA ASN A 97 0.86 3.44 1.34
C ASN A 97 0.82 2.17 2.22
N VAL A 98 -0.27 2.00 2.99
CA VAL A 98 -0.53 0.79 3.78
C VAL A 98 -0.50 -0.46 2.91
N GLN A 99 -1.12 -0.44 1.73
CA GLN A 99 -1.13 -1.58 0.80
C GLN A 99 0.30 -2.01 0.43
N ARG A 100 1.14 -1.06 0.03
CA ARG A 100 2.52 -1.31 -0.38
C ARG A 100 3.33 -1.93 0.75
N ASN A 101 3.26 -1.33 1.93
CA ASN A 101 3.97 -1.80 3.12
C ASN A 101 3.45 -3.16 3.59
N TRP A 102 2.13 -3.36 3.56
CA TRP A 102 1.49 -4.62 3.89
C TRP A 102 1.91 -5.74 2.93
N MET A 103 1.92 -5.50 1.62
CA MET A 103 2.35 -6.50 0.61
C MET A 103 3.81 -6.90 0.80
N TYR A 104 4.69 -5.95 1.11
CA TYR A 104 6.10 -6.23 1.40
C TYR A 104 6.24 -7.14 2.62
N LEU A 105 5.62 -6.75 3.75
CA LEU A 105 5.71 -7.49 5.00
C LEU A 105 4.97 -8.84 4.95
N GLU A 106 3.89 -8.97 4.19
CA GLU A 106 3.18 -10.24 3.98
C GLU A 106 4.12 -11.27 3.34
N SER A 107 4.89 -10.86 2.34
CA SER A 107 5.82 -11.76 1.66
C SER A 107 6.92 -12.30 2.60
N ILE A 108 7.29 -11.51 3.61
CA ILE A 108 8.35 -11.81 4.58
C ILE A 108 7.84 -12.66 5.74
N PHE A 109 6.74 -12.23 6.38
CA PHE A 109 6.16 -12.96 7.51
C PHE A 109 5.36 -14.20 7.09
N GLY A 110 4.98 -14.30 5.81
CA GLY A 110 4.49 -15.54 5.21
C GLY A 110 5.56 -16.65 5.20
N ALA A 111 6.85 -16.30 5.15
CA ALA A 111 7.94 -17.25 5.28
C ALA A 111 8.15 -17.64 6.76
N GLY A 112 7.78 -18.88 7.11
CA GLY A 112 7.65 -19.33 8.50
C GLY A 112 8.91 -19.27 9.38
N ASP A 113 10.12 -19.10 8.82
CA ASP A 113 11.35 -19.00 9.60
C ASP A 113 11.62 -17.58 10.13
N ILE A 114 11.25 -16.50 9.41
CA ILE A 114 11.40 -15.12 9.91
C ILE A 114 10.41 -14.84 11.03
N LYS A 115 9.19 -15.37 10.92
CA LYS A 115 8.16 -15.28 11.97
C LYS A 115 8.65 -15.75 13.35
N LYS A 116 9.55 -16.74 13.40
CA LYS A 116 10.11 -17.26 14.66
C LYS A 116 11.18 -16.34 15.24
N GLN A 117 11.84 -15.54 14.41
CA GLN A 117 12.89 -14.61 14.83
C GLN A 117 12.30 -13.28 15.31
N LEU A 118 11.17 -12.87 14.73
CA LEU A 118 10.46 -11.63 15.04
C LEU A 118 9.00 -11.91 15.46
N PRO A 119 8.77 -12.60 16.60
CA PRO A 119 7.42 -13.02 17.00
C PRO A 119 6.53 -11.85 17.40
N THR A 120 7.09 -10.81 18.03
CA THR A 120 6.34 -9.62 18.46
C THR A 120 5.85 -8.82 17.25
N GLU A 121 6.74 -8.59 16.29
CA GLU A 121 6.45 -7.86 15.06
C GLU A 121 5.49 -8.66 14.18
N SER A 122 5.65 -9.98 14.12
CA SER A 122 4.71 -10.86 13.43
C SER A 122 3.31 -10.79 14.04
N ALA A 123 3.17 -10.75 15.38
CA ALA A 123 1.88 -10.61 16.03
C ALA A 123 1.20 -9.28 15.66
N LYS A 124 1.93 -8.16 15.72
CA LYS A 124 1.44 -6.84 15.28
C LYS A 124 1.02 -6.86 13.81
N PHE A 125 1.83 -7.47 12.94
CA PHE A 125 1.49 -7.59 11.51
C PHE A 125 0.19 -8.36 11.30
N MET A 126 -0.05 -9.45 12.05
CA MET A 126 -1.29 -10.22 11.93
C MET A 126 -2.55 -9.43 12.35
N GLU A 127 -2.43 -8.51 13.32
CA GLU A 127 -3.53 -7.60 13.70
C GLU A 127 -3.87 -6.63 12.55
N ILE A 128 -2.84 -6.06 11.93
CA ILE A 128 -3.00 -5.21 10.74
C ILE A 128 -3.56 -6.00 9.56
N ASP A 129 -3.07 -7.23 9.32
CA ASP A 129 -3.58 -8.12 8.26
C ASP A 129 -5.06 -8.46 8.46
N GLY A 130 -5.50 -8.73 9.69
CA GLY A 130 -6.92 -8.95 10.00
C GLY A 130 -7.78 -7.71 9.71
N THR A 131 -7.27 -6.53 10.08
CA THR A 131 -7.94 -5.25 9.79
C THR A 131 -8.01 -5.02 8.28
N TRP A 132 -6.89 -5.15 7.57
CA TRP A 132 -6.78 -5.02 6.12
C TRP A 132 -7.80 -5.91 5.39
N ARG A 133 -7.85 -7.21 5.70
CA ARG A 133 -8.80 -8.15 5.08
C ARG A 133 -10.25 -7.76 5.32
N THR A 134 -10.55 -7.25 6.52
CA THR A 134 -11.91 -6.81 6.87
C THR A 134 -12.32 -5.61 6.02
N ILE A 135 -11.45 -4.61 5.91
CA ILE A 135 -11.68 -3.42 5.09
C ILE A 135 -11.83 -3.80 3.62
N MET A 136 -10.88 -4.57 3.09
CA MET A 136 -10.86 -4.93 1.67
C MET A 136 -12.04 -5.81 1.27
N ARG A 137 -12.52 -6.70 2.14
CA ARG A 137 -13.76 -7.47 1.89
C ARG A 137 -15.00 -6.60 1.89
N GLU A 138 -15.08 -5.64 2.81
CA GLU A 138 -16.15 -4.66 2.84
C GLU A 138 -16.18 -3.85 1.54
N THR A 139 -15.02 -3.33 1.11
CA THR A 139 -14.88 -2.55 -0.13
C THR A 139 -15.16 -3.38 -1.37
N GLN A 140 -14.77 -4.66 -1.40
CA GLN A 140 -15.10 -5.56 -2.51
C GLN A 140 -16.61 -5.77 -2.66
N GLY A 141 -17.37 -5.76 -1.57
CA GLY A 141 -18.83 -5.88 -1.61
C GLY A 141 -19.55 -4.60 -2.04
N TYR A 142 -18.92 -3.44 -1.87
CA TYR A 142 -19.45 -2.14 -2.30
C TYR A 142 -18.30 -1.20 -2.69
N PRO A 143 -17.83 -1.25 -3.96
CA PRO A 143 -16.57 -0.65 -4.39
C PRO A 143 -16.65 0.84 -4.72
N VAL A 144 -17.79 1.51 -4.48
CA VAL A 144 -17.95 2.95 -4.76
C VAL A 144 -16.85 3.75 -4.04
N ALA A 145 -15.98 4.38 -4.81
CA ALA A 145 -14.72 4.94 -4.33
C ALA A 145 -14.96 6.00 -3.26
N LYS A 146 -15.88 6.94 -3.53
CA LYS A 146 -16.23 8.02 -2.59
C LYS A 146 -16.64 7.42 -1.24
N VAL A 147 -17.55 6.45 -1.24
CA VAL A 147 -18.07 5.83 -0.01
C VAL A 147 -16.99 5.07 0.74
N ALA A 148 -16.11 4.36 0.04
CA ALA A 148 -15.03 3.60 0.66
C ALA A 148 -14.01 4.50 1.38
N CYS A 149 -13.63 5.62 0.75
CA CYS A 149 -12.58 6.51 1.25
C CYS A 149 -13.08 7.60 2.20
N THR A 150 -14.36 7.97 2.17
CA THR A 150 -14.92 8.95 3.14
C THR A 150 -15.65 8.30 4.31
N LYS A 151 -15.57 6.97 4.45
CA LYS A 151 -16.17 6.26 5.58
C LYS A 151 -15.57 6.77 6.90
N PRO A 152 -16.40 7.12 7.91
CA PRO A 152 -15.91 7.62 9.19
C PRO A 152 -14.90 6.67 9.85
N GLY A 153 -13.77 7.21 10.32
CA GLY A 153 -12.71 6.46 10.98
C GLY A 153 -11.74 5.75 10.02
N ARG A 154 -12.00 5.74 8.70
CA ARG A 154 -11.18 4.99 7.73
C ARG A 154 -9.76 5.54 7.65
N LEU A 155 -9.63 6.86 7.56
CA LEU A 155 -8.34 7.55 7.50
C LEU A 155 -7.50 7.26 8.75
N GLU A 156 -8.11 7.34 9.93
CA GLU A 156 -7.44 7.11 11.20
C GLU A 156 -6.95 5.67 11.35
N ILE A 157 -7.75 4.70 10.89
CA ILE A 157 -7.35 3.30 10.85
C ILE A 157 -6.13 3.11 9.94
N PHE A 158 -6.12 3.71 8.75
CA PHE A 158 -4.97 3.60 7.84
C PHE A 158 -3.73 4.32 8.37
N LYS A 159 -3.86 5.51 8.94
CA LYS A 159 -2.74 6.23 9.57
C LYS A 159 -2.13 5.39 10.71
N SER A 160 -2.97 4.80 11.57
CA SER A 160 -2.49 3.92 12.66
C SER A 160 -1.85 2.63 12.15
N ALA A 161 -2.40 2.03 11.09
CA ALA A 161 -1.82 0.87 10.45
C ALA A 161 -0.45 1.19 9.83
N SER A 162 -0.34 2.32 9.15
CA SER A 162 0.88 2.84 8.54
C SER A 162 2.00 3.00 9.55
N GLU A 163 1.74 3.71 10.67
CA GLU A 163 2.70 3.86 11.77
C GLU A 163 3.17 2.52 12.34
N THR A 164 2.25 1.55 12.45
CA THR A 164 2.58 0.21 12.94
C THR A 164 3.44 -0.56 11.94
N LEU A 165 3.14 -0.46 10.64
CA LEU A 165 3.93 -1.10 9.58
C LEU A 165 5.34 -0.49 9.50
N ASP A 166 5.48 0.82 9.66
CA ASP A 166 6.79 1.50 9.69
C ASP A 166 7.63 1.04 10.89
N GLN A 167 7.00 0.88 12.07
CA GLN A 167 7.68 0.32 13.24
C GLN A 167 8.16 -1.11 12.97
N ILE A 168 7.33 -1.94 12.34
CA ILE A 168 7.69 -3.32 11.98
C ILE A 168 8.86 -3.33 10.99
N GLN A 169 8.84 -2.47 9.96
CA GLN A 169 9.94 -2.35 9.00
C GLN A 169 11.24 -1.96 9.68
N LYS A 170 11.21 -0.97 10.58
CA LYS A 170 12.40 -0.57 11.34
C LYS A 170 12.97 -1.73 12.17
N GLN A 171 12.11 -2.49 12.86
CA GLN A 171 12.57 -3.65 13.63
C GLN A 171 13.14 -4.76 12.75
N LEU A 172 12.57 -4.94 11.55
CA LEU A 172 13.10 -5.86 10.56
C LEU A 172 14.50 -5.42 10.09
N GLU A 173 14.70 -4.14 9.80
CA GLU A 173 16.00 -3.58 9.41
C GLU A 173 17.05 -3.75 10.51
N ASP A 174 16.70 -3.44 11.77
CA ASP A 174 17.59 -3.62 12.92
C ASP A 174 17.98 -5.11 13.06
N TYR A 175 17.03 -6.03 12.83
CA TYR A 175 17.30 -7.46 12.82
C TYR A 175 18.24 -7.87 11.69
N LEU A 176 18.02 -7.41 10.46
CA LEU A 176 18.90 -7.68 9.32
C LEU A 176 20.31 -7.16 9.56
N LEU A 177 20.43 -5.93 10.09
CA LEU A 177 21.70 -5.33 10.45
C LEU A 177 22.43 -6.16 11.51
N SER A 178 21.72 -6.69 12.50
CA SER A 178 22.33 -7.59 13.50
C SER A 178 22.96 -8.83 12.87
N LYS A 179 22.37 -9.36 11.78
CA LYS A 179 22.92 -10.50 11.02
C LYS A 179 24.14 -10.08 10.20
N CYS A 180 24.14 -8.88 9.62
CA CYS A 180 25.30 -8.31 8.95
C CYS A 180 26.48 -8.11 9.91
N VAL A 181 26.23 -7.63 11.14
CA VAL A 181 27.28 -7.49 12.16
C VAL A 181 27.84 -8.86 12.57
N ALA A 182 26.98 -9.87 12.72
CA ALA A 182 27.41 -11.23 13.05
C ALA A 182 28.21 -11.89 11.91
N PHE A 183 27.90 -11.56 10.66
CA PHE A 183 28.62 -12.06 9.48
C PHE A 183 28.82 -10.94 8.45
N PRO A 184 29.97 -10.23 8.50
CA PRO A 184 30.20 -9.02 7.70
C PRO A 184 30.09 -9.18 6.17
N ARG A 185 30.14 -10.41 5.64
CA ARG A 185 29.93 -10.62 4.20
C ARG A 185 28.49 -10.40 3.76
N PHE A 186 27.52 -10.36 4.67
CA PHE A 186 26.15 -9.98 4.32
C PHE A 186 26.00 -8.49 3.97
N PHE A 187 26.96 -7.62 4.30
CA PHE A 187 26.96 -6.24 3.81
C PHE A 187 27.09 -6.12 2.28
N PHE A 188 27.48 -7.19 1.58
CA PHE A 188 27.53 -7.24 0.11
C PHE A 188 26.20 -7.65 -0.54
N LEU A 189 25.17 -7.95 0.25
CA LEU A 189 23.85 -8.35 -0.22
C LEU A 189 22.85 -7.21 -0.02
N SER A 190 21.82 -7.15 -0.86
CA SER A 190 20.65 -6.32 -0.56
C SER A 190 19.82 -6.91 0.58
N ASN A 191 18.93 -6.11 1.17
CA ASN A 191 18.00 -6.60 2.20
C ASN A 191 17.14 -7.75 1.67
N ASP A 192 16.65 -7.68 0.44
CA ASP A 192 15.83 -8.74 -0.16
C ASP A 192 16.62 -10.04 -0.36
N GLU A 193 17.88 -9.95 -0.79
CA GLU A 193 18.78 -11.11 -0.92
C GLU A 193 19.10 -11.72 0.45
N LEU A 194 19.30 -10.88 1.47
CA LEU A 194 19.53 -11.35 2.83
C LEU A 194 18.28 -12.01 3.40
N LEU A 195 17.10 -11.44 3.16
CA LEU A 195 15.81 -12.03 3.53
C LEU A 195 15.59 -13.38 2.85
N GLU A 196 15.95 -13.52 1.57
CA GLU A 196 15.86 -14.79 0.84
C GLU A 196 16.71 -15.88 1.53
N ILE A 197 17.95 -15.58 1.89
CA ILE A 197 18.83 -16.49 2.64
C ILE A 197 18.23 -16.84 4.01
N LEU A 198 17.80 -15.83 4.77
CA LEU A 198 17.30 -16.02 6.14
C LEU A 198 15.95 -16.77 6.18
N SER A 199 15.11 -16.58 5.16
CA SER A 199 13.82 -17.28 5.01
C SER A 199 14.00 -18.78 4.75
N GLN A 200 15.17 -19.18 4.26
CA GLN A 200 15.52 -20.57 3.94
C GLN A 200 16.68 -21.10 4.80
N ALA A 201 16.84 -20.58 6.03
CA ALA A 201 17.98 -20.92 6.91
C ALA A 201 18.15 -22.43 7.16
N ARG A 202 17.09 -23.24 7.02
CA ARG A 202 17.12 -24.71 7.16
C ARG A 202 17.64 -25.44 5.91
N ARG A 203 17.76 -24.76 4.78
CA ARG A 203 18.22 -25.27 3.49
C ARG A 203 19.51 -24.58 3.08
N PRO A 204 20.69 -25.12 3.47
CA PRO A 204 21.98 -24.51 3.18
C PRO A 204 22.24 -24.26 1.68
N GLN A 205 21.60 -25.03 0.79
CA GLN A 205 21.72 -24.86 -0.65
C GLN A 205 21.13 -23.52 -1.16
N ALA A 206 20.21 -22.91 -0.41
CA ALA A 206 19.60 -21.63 -0.78
C ALA A 206 20.61 -20.48 -0.81
N VAL A 207 21.77 -20.62 -0.14
CA VAL A 207 22.82 -19.59 -0.16
C VAL A 207 23.59 -19.54 -1.48
N GLN A 208 23.56 -20.62 -2.29
CA GLN A 208 24.40 -20.77 -3.48
C GLN A 208 24.36 -19.59 -4.46
N PRO A 209 23.18 -19.01 -4.79
CA PRO A 209 23.10 -17.87 -5.71
C PRO A 209 23.81 -16.62 -5.19
N HIS A 210 23.92 -16.47 -3.87
CA HIS A 210 24.42 -15.25 -3.21
C HIS A 210 25.91 -15.31 -2.88
N LEU A 211 26.52 -16.51 -2.92
CA LEU A 211 27.91 -16.73 -2.52
C LEU A 211 28.92 -15.88 -3.31
N ARG A 212 28.68 -15.66 -4.61
CA ARG A 212 29.55 -14.85 -5.46
C ARG A 212 29.66 -13.38 -5.01
N LYS A 213 28.64 -12.87 -4.34
CA LYS A 213 28.64 -11.50 -3.79
C LYS A 213 29.33 -11.44 -2.42
N CYS A 214 29.18 -12.50 -1.62
CA CYS A 214 29.76 -12.57 -0.28
C CYS A 214 31.26 -12.89 -0.26
N PHE A 215 31.77 -13.62 -1.26
CA PHE A 215 33.13 -14.16 -1.26
C PHE A 215 33.82 -13.98 -2.61
N ASP A 216 35.05 -13.46 -2.56
CA ASP A 216 35.92 -13.42 -3.72
C ASP A 216 36.32 -14.84 -4.12
N ASN A 217 36.18 -15.16 -5.41
CA ASN A 217 36.57 -16.44 -6.02
C ASN A 217 35.88 -17.71 -5.47
N LEU A 218 34.73 -17.58 -4.80
CA LEU A 218 33.91 -18.73 -4.42
C LEU A 218 32.60 -18.72 -5.21
N VAL A 219 32.46 -19.68 -6.12
CA VAL A 219 31.32 -19.76 -7.05
C VAL A 219 30.25 -20.71 -6.55
N LYS A 220 30.65 -21.86 -5.98
CA LYS A 220 29.72 -22.91 -5.58
C LYS A 220 30.29 -23.78 -4.46
N LEU A 221 29.41 -24.27 -3.60
CA LEU A 221 29.73 -25.31 -2.61
C LEU A 221 29.30 -26.69 -3.12
N ARG A 222 30.13 -27.71 -2.86
CA ARG A 222 29.78 -29.13 -3.04
C ARG A 222 29.09 -29.60 -1.76
N PHE A 223 27.82 -30.00 -1.85
CA PHE A 223 27.11 -30.67 -0.74
C PHE A 223 27.22 -32.19 -0.88
N SER A 224 27.12 -32.93 0.23
CA SER A 224 27.08 -34.41 0.21
C SER A 224 25.84 -34.93 -0.54
N GLU A 225 25.89 -36.15 -1.07
CA GLU A 225 24.82 -36.73 -1.89
C GLU A 225 23.57 -37.01 -1.04
N GLY A 226 22.43 -36.43 -1.46
CA GLY A 226 21.14 -36.55 -0.79
C GLY A 226 20.34 -35.25 -0.83
N ALA A 227 19.04 -35.32 -1.10
CA ALA A 227 18.18 -34.15 -1.34
C ALA A 227 18.11 -33.13 -0.18
N ASN A 228 18.52 -33.53 1.03
CA ASN A 228 18.55 -32.69 2.25
C ASN A 228 19.93 -32.63 2.92
N SER A 229 20.99 -32.97 2.19
CA SER A 229 22.34 -32.94 2.74
C SER A 229 22.74 -31.52 3.17
N GLN A 230 23.17 -31.39 4.42
CA GLN A 230 23.66 -30.13 5.00
C GLN A 230 25.20 -30.06 5.05
N ASP A 231 25.88 -31.18 4.75
CA ASP A 231 27.33 -31.28 4.85
C ASP A 231 27.99 -30.70 3.59
N ILE A 232 28.91 -29.76 3.80
CA ILE A 232 29.72 -29.15 2.76
C ILE A 232 31.01 -29.97 2.60
N LEU A 233 31.16 -30.62 1.44
CA LEU A 233 32.31 -31.48 1.11
C LEU A 233 33.44 -30.73 0.39
N GLY A 234 33.19 -29.53 -0.13
CA GLY A 234 34.18 -28.75 -0.86
C GLY A 234 33.64 -27.45 -1.42
N MET A 235 34.55 -26.67 -2.01
CA MET A 235 34.26 -25.38 -2.65
C MET A 235 34.84 -25.36 -4.06
N PHE A 236 34.18 -24.63 -4.97
CA PHE A 236 34.62 -24.44 -6.35
C PHE A 236 34.87 -22.96 -6.61
N SER A 237 36.02 -22.66 -7.20
CA SER A 237 36.36 -21.36 -7.78
C SER A 237 35.74 -21.19 -9.16
N ALA A 238 35.88 -19.98 -9.71
CA ALA A 238 35.51 -19.69 -11.11
C ALA A 238 36.46 -20.36 -12.12
N GLU A 239 37.69 -20.65 -11.69
CA GLU A 239 38.76 -21.37 -12.41
C GLU A 239 38.96 -22.77 -11.84
#